data_AF-A0A821IA39-F1
#
_entry.id   AF-A0A821IA39-F1
#
_cell.length_a   1.000
_cell.length_b   1.000
_cell.length_c   1.000
_cell.angle_alpha   90.00
_cell.angle_beta   90.00
_cell.angle_gamma   90.00
#
_symmetry.space_group_name_H-M   'P 1'
#
loop_
_entity.id
_entity.type
_entity.pdbx_description
1 polymer ?
#
loop_
_entity_poly.entity_id
_entity_poly.type
_entity_poly.pdbx_seq_one_letter_code
_entity_poly.pdbx_strand_id
1 'polypeptide(L)'
;NASNEEKEWKDIKIKLATTSIQGKVILDIGGEKYTTSVEQLERDPEDKSIFIDRDGKLFYYMLAYLRTSTVLINVMKDETLLTSLIIEAEYFRLKSLLDILGSALFPNRTLPKFEHKKQLNPFYGKTNQQWELIYKATCDGLDANIFHAHCTNKGPTITIIQSNHNFLFGGYTAIPWTSDVSDKKDTTAFLFTLANPHNIPPTKYLISTGQSGNAVVHNASDLAKFGGGRDLKLANASNANNSS
;
A
#
# COMPACT_ATOMS: atom_id res chain seq x y z
N ASN A 1 -2.98 -61.41 12.26
CA ASN A 1 -2.71 -60.04 12.79
C ASN A 1 -1.59 -59.32 12.05
N ALA A 2 -0.40 -59.90 11.81
CA ALA A 2 0.66 -59.22 11.03
C ALA A 2 0.28 -58.89 9.56
N SER A 3 -0.51 -59.76 8.89
CA SER A 3 -0.87 -59.55 7.48
C SER A 3 -1.95 -58.50 7.22
N ASN A 4 -2.67 -58.08 8.26
CA ASN A 4 -3.70 -57.04 8.14
C ASN A 4 -3.09 -55.65 8.36
N GLU A 5 -2.15 -55.53 9.30
CA GLU A 5 -1.36 -54.32 9.50
C GLU A 5 -0.44 -54.03 8.31
N GLU A 6 0.24 -55.04 7.74
CA GLU A 6 1.06 -54.82 6.54
C GLU A 6 0.23 -54.39 5.32
N LYS A 7 -1.03 -54.85 5.22
CA LYS A 7 -1.98 -54.41 4.20
C LYS A 7 -2.46 -52.98 4.44
N GLU A 8 -2.81 -52.62 5.68
CA GLU A 8 -3.14 -51.24 6.04
C GLU A 8 -1.98 -50.29 5.77
N TRP A 9 -0.75 -50.66 6.11
CA TRP A 9 0.45 -49.86 5.84
C TRP A 9 0.75 -49.73 4.35
N LYS A 10 0.47 -50.76 3.53
CA LYS A 10 0.60 -50.67 2.08
C LYS A 10 -0.47 -49.76 1.47
N ASP A 11 -1.72 -49.84 1.93
CA ASP A 11 -2.82 -49.01 1.45
C ASP A 11 -2.68 -47.55 1.87
N ILE A 12 -2.09 -47.27 3.05
CA ILE A 12 -1.71 -45.93 3.50
C ILE A 12 -0.58 -45.37 2.60
N LYS A 13 0.43 -46.18 2.25
CA LYS A 13 1.51 -45.74 1.34
C LYS A 13 1.01 -45.46 -0.08
N ILE A 14 0.08 -46.27 -0.60
CA ILE A 14 -0.52 -46.05 -1.92
C ILE A 14 -1.38 -44.78 -1.92
N LYS A 15 -2.17 -44.54 -0.86
CA LYS A 15 -2.90 -43.27 -0.68
C LYS A 15 -1.96 -42.07 -0.57
N LEU A 16 -0.84 -42.17 0.15
CA LEU A 16 0.15 -41.09 0.27
C LEU A 16 0.92 -40.81 -1.02
N ALA A 17 1.10 -41.82 -1.89
CA ALA A 17 1.77 -41.66 -3.19
C ALA A 17 0.85 -41.12 -4.30
N THR A 18 -0.48 -41.17 -4.12
CA THR A 18 -1.48 -40.65 -5.07
C THR A 18 -2.22 -39.41 -4.57
N THR A 19 -1.99 -38.99 -3.33
CA THR A 19 -2.56 -37.76 -2.79
C THR A 19 -1.46 -36.70 -2.74
N SER A 20 -1.59 -35.65 -3.53
CA SER A 20 -0.92 -34.37 -3.28
C SER A 20 -1.08 -34.09 -1.79
N ILE A 21 0.00 -34.21 -1.00
CA ILE A 21 -0.08 -34.03 0.44
C ILE A 21 -0.35 -32.54 0.63
N GLN A 22 -1.64 -32.17 0.73
CA GLN A 22 -2.11 -30.89 1.23
C GLN A 22 -1.88 -30.82 2.74
N GLY A 23 -0.66 -31.12 3.16
CA GLY A 23 -0.20 -31.03 4.54
C GLY A 23 0.36 -29.65 4.80
N LYS A 24 -0.03 -29.05 5.92
CA LYS A 24 0.56 -27.81 6.42
C LYS A 24 1.84 -28.15 7.17
N VAL A 25 2.99 -27.65 6.73
CA VAL A 25 4.28 -27.78 7.44
C VAL A 25 4.46 -26.55 8.31
N ILE A 26 4.71 -26.76 9.61
CA ILE A 26 5.10 -25.67 10.52
C ILE A 26 6.63 -25.57 10.54
N LEU A 27 7.18 -24.45 10.07
CA LEU A 27 8.60 -24.13 10.19
C LEU A 27 8.78 -23.22 11.41
N ASP A 28 9.53 -23.69 12.41
CA ASP A 28 9.95 -22.86 13.53
C ASP A 28 11.30 -22.22 13.18
N ILE A 29 11.29 -20.91 12.95
CA ILE A 29 12.48 -20.16 12.57
C ILE A 29 12.70 -19.07 13.61
N GLY A 30 13.61 -19.33 14.55
CA GLY A 30 13.95 -18.37 15.60
C GLY A 30 12.85 -18.19 16.66
N GLY A 31 11.93 -19.16 16.82
CA GLY A 31 10.83 -19.09 17.78
C GLY A 31 9.50 -18.63 17.17
N GLU A 32 9.51 -18.13 15.94
CA GLU A 32 8.33 -17.79 15.16
C GLU A 32 7.91 -18.96 14.28
N LYS A 33 6.62 -19.31 14.32
CA LYS A 33 6.04 -20.48 13.61
C LYS A 33 5.39 -20.05 12.30
N TYR A 34 6.00 -20.45 11.19
CA TYR A 34 5.47 -20.24 9.84
C TYR A 34 4.76 -21.47 9.36
N THR A 35 3.75 -21.30 8.49
CA THR A 35 3.12 -22.47 7.85
C THR A 35 3.13 -22.38 6.35
N THR A 36 3.61 -23.45 5.72
CA THR A 36 3.67 -23.62 4.26
C THR A 36 3.06 -24.97 3.86
N SER A 37 2.86 -25.25 2.58
CA SER A 37 2.40 -26.56 2.11
C SER A 37 3.58 -27.52 1.88
N VAL A 38 3.35 -28.81 2.09
CA VAL A 38 4.33 -29.88 1.76
C VAL A 38 4.70 -29.84 0.27
N GLU A 39 3.79 -29.43 -0.59
CA GLU A 39 4.00 -29.28 -2.05
C GLU A 39 5.06 -28.23 -2.41
N GLN A 40 5.39 -27.32 -1.50
CA GLN A 40 6.40 -26.27 -1.70
C GLN A 40 7.77 -26.61 -1.11
N LEU A 41 7.91 -27.78 -0.45
CA LEU A 41 9.13 -28.20 0.23
C LEU A 41 9.57 -29.58 -0.26
N GLU A 42 10.74 -29.65 -0.89
CA GLU A 42 11.36 -30.93 -1.23
C GLU A 42 12.31 -31.36 -0.10
N ARG A 43 12.40 -32.66 0.18
CA ARG A 43 13.40 -33.19 1.12
C ARG A 43 14.52 -33.86 0.37
N ASP A 44 15.76 -33.57 0.77
CA ASP A 44 16.91 -34.29 0.29
C ASP A 44 16.82 -35.77 0.73
N PRO A 45 16.96 -36.72 -0.20
CA PRO A 45 16.80 -38.14 0.08
C PRO A 45 17.94 -38.76 0.90
N GLU A 46 19.12 -38.14 0.95
CA GLU A 46 20.28 -38.64 1.70
C GLU A 46 20.29 -38.12 3.13
N ASP A 47 20.18 -36.81 3.33
CA ASP A 47 20.37 -36.17 4.63
C ASP A 47 19.07 -35.66 5.28
N LYS A 48 17.94 -35.75 4.56
CA LYS A 48 16.61 -35.29 4.99
C LYS A 48 16.50 -33.79 5.21
N SER A 49 17.45 -33.00 4.74
CA SER A 49 17.35 -31.54 4.71
C SER A 49 16.17 -31.10 3.83
N ILE A 50 15.68 -29.89 4.06
CA ILE A 50 14.58 -29.32 3.28
C ILE A 50 15.17 -28.37 2.25
N PHE A 51 14.90 -28.63 0.98
CA PHE A 51 15.26 -27.77 -0.13
C PHE A 51 14.26 -26.61 -0.23
N ILE A 52 14.79 -25.41 -0.39
CA ILE A 52 14.04 -24.18 -0.61
C ILE A 52 14.57 -23.60 -1.92
N ASP A 53 13.76 -23.68 -2.98
CA ASP A 53 14.11 -23.20 -4.33
C ASP A 53 14.00 -21.67 -4.42
N ARG A 54 14.80 -20.95 -3.64
CA ARG A 54 14.84 -19.48 -3.56
C ARG A 54 16.28 -18.99 -3.43
N ASP A 55 16.46 -17.69 -3.59
CA ASP A 55 17.77 -17.05 -3.44
C ASP A 55 18.32 -17.25 -2.02
N GLY A 56 19.38 -18.04 -1.89
CA GLY A 56 20.00 -18.35 -0.59
C GLY A 56 20.59 -17.12 0.13
N LYS A 57 20.98 -16.07 -0.60
CA LYS A 57 21.50 -14.84 -0.02
C LYS A 57 20.38 -13.99 0.57
N LEU A 58 19.24 -13.88 -0.10
CA LEU A 58 18.04 -13.21 0.44
C LEU A 58 17.46 -14.00 1.62
N PHE A 59 17.44 -15.33 1.51
CA PHE A 59 17.01 -16.21 2.58
C PHE A 59 17.85 -16.04 3.85
N TYR A 60 19.17 -15.88 3.71
CA TYR A 60 20.05 -15.54 4.83
C TYR A 60 19.60 -14.25 5.56
N TYR A 61 19.23 -13.18 4.85
CA TYR A 61 18.77 -11.95 5.49
C TYR A 61 17.42 -12.12 6.21
N MET A 62 16.52 -12.93 5.65
CA MET A 62 15.27 -13.27 6.34
C MET A 62 15.54 -14.08 7.61
N LEU A 63 16.41 -15.09 7.57
CA LEU A 63 16.80 -15.85 8.76
C LEU A 63 17.46 -14.97 9.82
N ALA A 64 18.33 -14.05 9.42
CA ALA A 64 18.96 -13.10 10.33
C ALA A 64 17.92 -12.24 11.05
N TYR A 65 16.90 -11.75 10.33
CA TYR A 65 15.78 -11.05 10.92
C TYR A 65 14.98 -11.95 11.87
N LEU A 66 14.60 -13.15 11.45
CA LEU A 66 13.79 -14.06 12.27
C LEU A 66 14.48 -14.44 13.58
N ARG A 67 15.81 -14.53 13.58
CA ARG A 67 16.59 -14.85 14.79
C ARG A 67 16.79 -13.68 15.74
N THR A 68 16.86 -12.45 15.22
CA THR A 68 17.28 -11.27 16.00
C THR A 68 16.19 -10.22 16.15
N SER A 69 15.11 -10.34 15.40
CA SER A 69 14.09 -9.31 15.17
C SER A 69 14.66 -7.99 14.65
N THR A 70 15.85 -8.01 14.03
CA THR A 70 16.53 -6.82 13.50
C THR A 70 16.89 -6.98 12.02
N VAL A 71 16.78 -5.90 11.25
CA VAL A 71 17.23 -5.87 9.85
C VAL A 71 18.68 -5.39 9.80
N LEU A 72 19.53 -6.12 9.07
CA LEU A 72 20.94 -5.76 8.94
C LEU A 72 21.10 -4.42 8.20
N ILE A 73 22.00 -3.57 8.69
CA ILE A 73 22.17 -2.20 8.18
C ILE A 73 22.60 -2.14 6.72
N ASN A 74 23.29 -3.17 6.20
CA ASN A 74 23.68 -3.23 4.80
C ASN A 74 22.46 -3.39 3.88
N VAL A 75 21.42 -4.10 4.32
CA VAL A 75 20.14 -4.21 3.61
C VAL A 75 19.49 -2.83 3.50
N MET A 76 19.52 -2.05 4.60
CA MET A 76 18.92 -0.70 4.63
C MET A 76 19.68 0.34 3.79
N LYS A 77 20.90 0.04 3.34
CA LYS A 77 21.75 0.95 2.55
C LYS A 77 21.78 0.63 1.06
N ASP A 78 21.27 -0.54 0.67
CA ASP A 78 21.31 -1.04 -0.70
C ASP A 78 19.87 -1.21 -1.21
N GLU A 79 19.42 -0.27 -2.02
CA GLU A 79 18.04 -0.22 -2.55
C GLU A 79 17.66 -1.45 -3.39
N THR A 80 18.63 -2.01 -4.11
CA THR A 80 18.40 -3.21 -4.94
C THR A 80 18.19 -4.43 -4.05
N LEU A 81 19.08 -4.61 -3.07
CA LEU A 81 18.96 -5.67 -2.07
C LEU A 81 17.67 -5.54 -1.25
N LEU A 82 17.30 -4.32 -0.87
CA LEU A 82 16.10 -4.02 -0.12
C LEU A 82 14.83 -4.38 -0.91
N THR A 83 14.78 -4.05 -2.20
CA THR A 83 13.67 -4.41 -3.11
C THR A 83 13.57 -5.92 -3.30
N SER A 84 14.68 -6.60 -3.56
CA SER A 84 14.70 -8.05 -3.69
C SER A 84 14.26 -8.75 -2.39
N LEU A 85 14.65 -8.23 -1.23
CA LEU A 85 14.25 -8.78 0.06
C LEU A 85 12.76 -8.57 0.36
N ILE A 86 12.15 -7.46 -0.09
CA ILE A 86 10.69 -7.28 0.01
C ILE A 86 9.95 -8.39 -0.75
N ILE A 87 10.37 -8.69 -1.98
CA ILE A 87 9.73 -9.74 -2.80
C ILE A 87 9.76 -11.09 -2.08
N GLU A 88 10.89 -11.44 -1.47
CA GLU A 88 10.99 -12.66 -0.67
C GLU A 88 10.13 -12.61 0.60
N ALA A 89 10.15 -11.49 1.33
CA ALA A 89 9.34 -11.34 2.53
C ALA A 89 7.83 -11.41 2.24
N GLU A 90 7.38 -10.97 1.06
CA GLU A 90 6.00 -11.16 0.58
C GLU A 90 5.70 -12.63 0.30
N TYR A 91 6.59 -13.33 -0.40
CA TYR A 91 6.46 -14.76 -0.69
C TYR A 91 6.31 -15.58 0.59
N PHE A 92 7.16 -15.35 1.59
CA PHE A 92 7.13 -16.02 2.89
C PHE A 92 6.10 -15.43 3.88
N ARG A 93 5.36 -14.39 3.48
CA ARG A 93 4.32 -13.71 4.27
C ARG A 93 4.82 -13.16 5.62
N LEU A 94 6.03 -12.60 5.63
CA LEU A 94 6.69 -12.04 6.82
C LEU A 94 6.22 -10.61 7.10
N LYS A 95 4.98 -10.45 7.59
CA LYS A 95 4.36 -9.13 7.77
C LYS A 95 5.18 -8.13 8.57
N SER A 96 5.75 -8.56 9.70
CA SER A 96 6.56 -7.68 10.56
C SER A 96 7.85 -7.21 9.87
N LEU A 97 8.45 -8.07 9.03
CA LEU A 97 9.59 -7.69 8.20
C LEU A 97 9.16 -6.71 7.10
N LEU A 98 8.04 -6.97 6.42
CA LEU A 98 7.50 -6.09 5.39
C LEU A 98 7.19 -4.68 5.92
N ASP A 99 6.69 -4.57 7.15
CA ASP A 99 6.44 -3.28 7.79
C ASP A 99 7.76 -2.48 7.96
N ILE A 100 8.85 -3.14 8.36
CA ILE A 100 10.17 -2.53 8.52
C ILE A 100 10.79 -2.19 7.17
N LEU A 101 10.84 -3.14 6.23
CA LEU A 101 11.47 -2.95 4.92
C LEU A 101 10.69 -1.95 4.06
N GLY A 102 9.36 -2.00 4.09
CA GLY A 102 8.49 -1.04 3.42
C GLY A 102 8.66 0.36 3.97
N SER A 103 8.87 0.51 5.28
CA SER A 103 9.25 1.79 5.88
C SER A 103 10.64 2.26 5.45
N ALA A 104 11.56 1.37 5.09
CA ALA A 104 12.91 1.73 4.66
C ALA A 104 13.01 2.09 3.17
N LEU A 105 12.27 1.38 2.28
CA LEU A 105 12.16 1.72 0.86
C LEU A 105 11.32 2.96 0.62
N PHE A 106 10.34 3.18 1.49
CA PHE A 106 9.43 4.29 1.39
C PHE A 106 9.33 5.02 2.74
N PRO A 107 10.39 5.73 3.16
CA PRO A 107 10.48 6.36 4.48
C PRO A 107 9.29 7.25 4.82
N ASN A 108 8.49 7.68 3.85
CA ASN A 108 7.23 8.36 4.11
C ASN A 108 6.03 8.03 3.19
N ARG A 109 5.98 7.01 2.32
CA ARG A 109 4.77 6.75 1.48
C ARG A 109 3.66 5.96 2.19
N THR A 110 3.36 6.28 3.45
CA THR A 110 2.18 5.71 4.12
C THR A 110 0.90 6.23 3.44
N LEU A 111 0.11 5.32 2.86
CA LEU A 111 -1.26 5.54 2.42
C LEU A 111 -2.10 6.16 3.57
N PRO A 112 -3.27 6.77 3.29
CA PRO A 112 -4.25 7.05 4.34
C PRO A 112 -4.41 5.79 5.19
N LYS A 113 -4.24 5.92 6.53
CA LYS A 113 -4.40 4.84 7.50
C LYS A 113 -5.70 4.06 7.21
N PHE A 114 -5.78 2.79 7.60
CA PHE A 114 -6.98 1.96 7.41
C PHE A 114 -8.27 2.71 7.79
N GLU A 115 -8.24 3.46 8.89
CA GLU A 115 -9.36 4.30 9.34
C GLU A 115 -9.76 5.41 8.36
N HIS A 116 -8.81 6.07 7.70
CA HIS A 116 -9.12 7.07 6.69
C HIS A 116 -9.74 6.42 5.44
N LYS A 117 -9.24 5.26 5.00
CA LYS A 117 -9.86 4.51 3.89
C LYS A 117 -11.30 4.12 4.21
N LYS A 118 -11.55 3.66 5.44
CA LYS A 118 -12.88 3.31 5.95
C LYS A 118 -13.86 4.50 5.90
N GLN A 119 -13.38 5.72 6.08
CA GLN A 119 -14.19 6.94 5.98
C GLN A 119 -14.36 7.44 4.53
N LEU A 120 -13.31 7.36 3.71
CA LEU A 120 -13.30 7.87 2.33
C LEU A 120 -14.04 6.98 1.34
N ASN A 121 -13.98 5.66 1.52
CA ASN A 121 -14.62 4.68 0.64
C ASN A 121 -16.15 4.88 0.53
N PRO A 122 -16.88 5.12 1.63
CA PRO A 122 -18.28 5.56 1.58
C PRO A 122 -18.50 6.85 0.76
N PHE A 123 -17.62 7.85 0.86
CA PHE A 123 -17.78 9.09 0.09
C PHE A 123 -17.62 8.88 -1.41
N TYR A 124 -16.74 7.97 -1.81
CA TYR A 124 -16.58 7.55 -3.20
C TYR A 124 -17.74 6.67 -3.69
N GLY A 125 -18.44 5.97 -2.78
CA GLY A 125 -19.56 5.08 -3.10
C GLY A 125 -19.16 3.62 -3.31
N LYS A 126 -17.94 3.22 -2.96
CA LYS A 126 -17.49 1.81 -2.97
C LYS A 126 -16.75 1.46 -1.68
N THR A 127 -17.32 0.59 -0.87
CA THR A 127 -16.83 0.22 0.47
C THR A 127 -15.44 -0.42 0.47
N ASN A 128 -15.11 -1.19 -0.57
CA ASN A 128 -13.82 -1.89 -0.70
C ASN A 128 -12.87 -1.22 -1.72
N GLN A 129 -13.05 0.09 -1.99
CA GLN A 129 -12.17 0.81 -2.91
C GLN A 129 -10.72 0.75 -2.44
N GLN A 130 -9.83 0.38 -3.37
CA GLN A 130 -8.39 0.45 -3.19
C GLN A 130 -7.85 1.71 -3.86
N TRP A 131 -7.01 2.42 -3.11
CA TRP A 131 -6.36 3.64 -3.57
C TRP A 131 -4.87 3.39 -3.67
N GLU A 132 -4.30 3.84 -4.79
CA GLU A 132 -2.86 3.86 -5.03
C GLU A 132 -2.31 5.25 -4.70
N LEU A 133 -1.18 5.30 -3.99
CA LEU A 133 -0.52 6.56 -3.67
C LEU A 133 0.38 7.00 -4.82
N ILE A 134 -0.11 7.93 -5.64
CA ILE A 134 0.63 8.43 -6.80
C ILE A 134 1.56 9.61 -6.47
N TYR A 135 1.24 10.42 -5.45
CA TYR A 135 2.00 11.60 -5.02
C TYR A 135 1.89 11.81 -3.51
N LYS A 136 2.99 12.21 -2.86
CA LYS A 136 2.99 12.68 -1.47
C LYS A 136 3.97 13.83 -1.27
N ALA A 137 3.45 15.00 -0.88
CA ALA A 137 4.24 16.22 -0.67
C ALA A 137 5.48 16.05 0.23
N THR A 138 5.41 15.26 1.30
CA THR A 138 6.56 15.03 2.20
C THR A 138 7.64 14.12 1.61
N CYS A 139 7.33 13.41 0.52
CA CYS A 139 8.28 12.55 -0.19
C CYS A 139 8.79 13.22 -1.46
N ASP A 140 7.86 13.79 -2.23
CA ASP A 140 8.10 14.25 -3.59
C ASP A 140 8.31 15.78 -3.64
N GLY A 141 8.05 16.49 -2.54
CA GLY A 141 8.10 17.94 -2.48
C GLY A 141 6.80 18.62 -2.91
N LEU A 142 6.73 19.93 -2.72
CA LEU A 142 5.56 20.77 -3.02
C LEU A 142 5.71 21.57 -4.31
N ASP A 143 6.51 21.06 -5.25
CA ASP A 143 6.66 21.65 -6.58
C ASP A 143 5.50 21.23 -7.49
N ALA A 144 4.84 22.20 -8.13
CA ALA A 144 3.72 21.93 -9.02
C ALA A 144 4.10 21.06 -10.22
N ASN A 145 5.32 21.20 -10.77
CA ASN A 145 5.79 20.35 -11.87
C ASN A 145 5.93 18.90 -11.41
N ILE A 146 6.42 18.67 -10.19
CA ILE A 146 6.50 17.32 -9.62
C ILE A 146 5.10 16.75 -9.43
N PHE A 147 4.17 17.52 -8.85
CA PHE A 147 2.79 17.09 -8.73
C PHE A 147 2.19 16.70 -10.10
N HIS A 148 2.35 17.53 -11.11
CA HIS A 148 1.83 17.26 -12.45
C HIS A 148 2.53 16.09 -13.14
N ALA A 149 3.81 15.83 -12.87
CA ALA A 149 4.49 14.63 -13.35
C ALA A 149 3.87 13.34 -12.78
N HIS A 150 3.37 13.39 -11.54
CA HIS A 150 2.75 12.26 -10.86
C HIS A 150 1.24 12.11 -11.12
N CYS A 151 0.49 13.22 -11.21
CA CYS A 151 -0.97 13.22 -11.13
C CYS A 151 -1.69 13.49 -12.48
N THR A 152 -1.03 14.13 -13.44
CA THR A 152 -1.62 14.42 -14.75
C THR A 152 -1.96 13.13 -15.49
N ASN A 153 -3.14 13.08 -16.13
CA ASN A 153 -3.63 11.92 -16.91
C ASN A 153 -3.78 10.59 -16.14
N LYS A 154 -3.78 10.59 -14.80
CA LYS A 154 -3.96 9.35 -14.00
C LYS A 154 -5.42 8.90 -13.84
N GLY A 155 -6.38 9.78 -14.14
CA GLY A 155 -7.82 9.51 -13.98
C GLY A 155 -8.38 10.12 -12.69
N PRO A 156 -9.44 9.53 -12.11
CA PRO A 156 -10.02 9.98 -10.85
C PRO A 156 -9.00 9.99 -9.72
N THR A 157 -8.95 11.08 -8.95
CA THR A 157 -8.01 11.22 -7.83
C THR A 157 -8.70 11.78 -6.60
N ILE A 158 -8.18 11.39 -5.44
CA ILE A 158 -8.52 12.00 -4.15
C ILE A 158 -7.28 12.70 -3.59
N THR A 159 -7.42 13.99 -3.33
CA THR A 159 -6.39 14.81 -2.70
C THR A 159 -6.70 14.88 -1.21
N ILE A 160 -5.74 14.48 -0.37
CA ILE A 160 -5.85 14.53 1.09
C ILE A 160 -4.80 15.50 1.61
N ILE A 161 -5.23 16.48 2.39
CA ILE A 161 -4.41 17.52 2.97
C ILE A 161 -4.40 17.31 4.48
N GLN A 162 -3.20 17.29 5.05
CA GLN A 162 -3.00 17.36 6.49
C GLN A 162 -2.43 18.73 6.83
N SER A 163 -3.12 19.50 7.66
CA SER A 163 -2.61 20.79 8.14
C SER A 163 -1.61 20.59 9.29
N ASN A 164 -0.90 21.68 9.64
CA ASN A 164 0.00 21.70 10.79
C ASN A 164 -0.72 21.43 12.14
N HIS A 165 -2.04 21.56 12.17
CA HIS A 165 -2.88 21.25 13.33
C HIS A 165 -3.50 19.84 13.27
N ASN A 166 -2.99 18.96 12.40
CA ASN A 166 -3.49 17.59 12.17
C ASN A 166 -4.95 17.51 11.67
N PHE A 167 -5.48 18.59 11.09
CA PHE A 167 -6.77 18.54 10.41
C PHE A 167 -6.61 17.86 9.06
N LEU A 168 -7.59 17.03 8.71
CA LEU A 168 -7.61 16.21 7.51
C LEU A 168 -8.83 16.57 6.68
N PHE A 169 -8.58 17.07 5.48
CA PHE A 169 -9.61 17.52 4.55
C PHE A 169 -9.08 17.42 3.11
N GLY A 170 -9.91 17.70 2.13
CA GLY A 170 -9.47 17.69 0.74
C GLY A 170 -10.61 17.63 -0.25
N GLY A 171 -10.28 17.15 -1.45
CA GLY A 171 -11.21 17.09 -2.57
C GLY A 171 -11.01 15.85 -3.43
N TYR A 172 -12.08 15.44 -4.09
CA TYR A 172 -12.10 14.40 -5.10
C TYR A 172 -12.50 14.98 -6.45
N THR A 173 -11.90 14.45 -7.50
CA THR A 173 -12.27 14.71 -8.90
C THR A 173 -12.29 13.39 -9.66
N ALA A 174 -13.29 13.19 -10.52
CA ALA A 174 -13.34 12.08 -11.47
C ALA A 174 -12.59 12.38 -12.77
N ILE A 175 -12.37 13.66 -13.09
CA ILE A 175 -11.63 14.06 -14.27
C ILE A 175 -10.12 14.04 -14.00
N PRO A 176 -9.30 13.57 -14.96
CA PRO A 176 -7.86 13.60 -14.82
C PRO A 176 -7.32 15.03 -14.83
N TRP A 177 -6.35 15.32 -13.96
CA TRP A 177 -5.62 16.58 -13.99
C TRP A 177 -4.94 16.80 -15.35
N THR A 178 -4.89 18.05 -15.79
CA THR A 178 -4.13 18.50 -16.96
C THR A 178 -3.29 19.73 -16.60
N SER A 179 -2.29 20.03 -17.42
CA SER A 179 -1.38 21.17 -17.23
C SER A 179 -1.86 22.46 -17.90
N ASP A 180 -3.08 22.51 -18.43
CA ASP A 180 -3.65 23.73 -18.96
C ASP A 180 -4.22 24.62 -17.83
N VAL A 181 -4.52 25.88 -18.17
CA VAL A 181 -5.16 26.82 -17.25
C VAL A 181 -6.62 26.94 -17.64
N SER A 182 -7.50 26.23 -16.93
CA SER A 182 -8.93 26.26 -17.24
C SER A 182 -9.79 25.74 -16.08
N ASP A 183 -11.00 26.29 -15.99
CA ASP A 183 -12.08 25.68 -15.22
C ASP A 183 -12.56 24.41 -15.91
N LYS A 184 -12.77 23.37 -15.11
CA LYS A 184 -13.21 22.07 -15.59
C LYS A 184 -14.54 21.68 -14.97
N LYS A 185 -15.38 21.13 -15.84
CA LYS A 185 -16.65 20.54 -15.45
C LYS A 185 -16.44 19.16 -14.87
N ASP A 186 -16.89 18.96 -13.64
CA ASP A 186 -17.04 17.64 -13.02
C ASP A 186 -18.31 17.65 -12.17
N THR A 187 -19.30 16.81 -12.51
CA THR A 187 -20.56 16.72 -11.75
C THR A 187 -20.45 15.82 -10.52
N THR A 188 -19.34 15.12 -10.37
CA THR A 188 -19.08 14.14 -9.31
C THR A 188 -18.00 14.57 -8.33
N ALA A 189 -17.32 15.69 -8.61
CA ALA A 189 -16.36 16.26 -7.68
C ALA A 189 -17.03 16.63 -6.36
N PHE A 190 -16.25 16.58 -5.28
CA PHE A 190 -16.72 16.93 -3.95
C PHE A 190 -15.55 17.34 -3.07
N LEU A 191 -15.84 18.15 -2.05
CA LEU A 191 -14.92 18.40 -0.95
C LEU A 191 -15.28 17.51 0.24
N PHE A 192 -14.35 17.31 1.16
CA PHE A 192 -14.60 16.59 2.39
C PHE A 192 -13.74 17.09 3.54
N THR A 193 -14.21 16.82 4.76
CA THR A 193 -13.42 16.86 5.98
C THR A 193 -13.48 15.51 6.67
N LEU A 194 -12.37 15.07 7.27
CA LEU A 194 -12.27 13.91 8.15
C LEU A 194 -11.96 14.33 9.60
N ALA A 195 -11.13 15.37 9.77
CA ALA A 195 -10.82 16.00 11.05
C ALA A 195 -10.69 17.52 10.87
N ASN A 196 -11.30 18.31 11.75
CA ASN A 196 -11.41 19.77 11.64
C ASN A 196 -11.51 20.42 13.03
N PRO A 197 -11.27 21.75 13.16
CA PRO A 197 -11.29 22.45 14.45
C PRO A 197 -12.67 22.53 15.12
N HIS A 198 -13.73 22.21 14.40
CA HIS A 198 -15.11 22.33 14.86
C HIS A 198 -15.73 21.00 15.27
N ASN A 199 -14.93 19.92 15.33
CA ASN A 199 -15.39 18.56 15.64
C ASN A 199 -16.56 18.09 14.76
N ILE A 200 -16.65 18.61 13.52
CA ILE A 200 -17.63 18.14 12.55
C ILE A 200 -17.24 16.69 12.22
N PRO A 201 -18.17 15.73 12.25
CA PRO A 201 -17.87 14.36 11.88
C PRO A 201 -17.38 14.28 10.42
N PRO A 202 -16.75 13.18 9.99
CA PRO A 202 -16.39 13.00 8.58
C PRO A 202 -17.56 13.34 7.66
N THR A 203 -17.40 14.39 6.85
CA THR A 203 -18.49 14.98 6.06
C THR A 203 -18.04 15.21 4.63
N LYS A 204 -18.94 14.87 3.70
CA LYS A 204 -18.80 15.10 2.26
C LYS A 204 -19.64 16.33 1.87
N TYR A 205 -19.03 17.26 1.16
CA TYR A 205 -19.67 18.46 0.63
C TYR A 205 -19.81 18.34 -0.88
N LEU A 206 -21.06 18.27 -1.35
CA LEU A 206 -21.39 18.16 -2.76
C LEU A 206 -21.34 19.53 -3.45
N ILE A 207 -21.18 19.51 -4.77
CA ILE A 207 -21.25 20.70 -5.60
C ILE A 207 -22.63 21.36 -5.47
N SER A 208 -22.64 22.68 -5.33
CA SER A 208 -23.88 23.47 -5.33
C SER A 208 -24.60 23.39 -6.68
N THR A 209 -25.92 23.37 -6.66
CA THR A 209 -26.74 23.30 -7.88
C THR A 209 -26.31 24.35 -8.91
N GLY A 210 -26.04 23.91 -10.14
CA GLY A 210 -25.60 24.78 -11.24
C GLY A 210 -24.12 25.15 -11.28
N GLN A 211 -23.31 24.75 -10.27
CA GLN A 211 -21.90 25.12 -10.17
C GLN A 211 -20.93 24.06 -10.70
N SER A 212 -21.43 22.99 -11.32
CA SER A 212 -20.57 21.88 -11.79
C SER A 212 -19.65 22.25 -12.95
N GLY A 213 -19.90 23.37 -13.66
CA GLY A 213 -19.07 23.84 -14.77
C GLY A 213 -17.65 24.24 -14.36
N ASN A 214 -17.49 24.71 -13.11
CA ASN A 214 -16.23 25.19 -12.55
C ASN A 214 -15.87 24.40 -11.28
N ALA A 215 -16.09 23.09 -11.29
CA ALA A 215 -15.93 22.25 -10.10
C ALA A 215 -14.45 22.06 -9.71
N VAL A 216 -13.56 22.07 -10.69
CA VAL A 216 -12.11 21.86 -10.52
C VAL A 216 -11.40 22.87 -11.41
N VAL A 217 -10.30 23.46 -10.93
CA VAL A 217 -9.51 24.41 -11.74
C VAL A 217 -8.15 23.80 -12.01
N HIS A 218 -7.84 23.59 -13.29
CA HIS A 218 -6.52 23.12 -13.69
C HIS A 218 -5.60 24.32 -13.86
N ASN A 219 -4.39 24.19 -13.33
CA ASN A 219 -3.32 25.16 -13.51
C ASN A 219 -1.97 24.49 -13.25
N ALA A 220 -1.10 24.45 -14.25
CA ALA A 220 0.26 23.90 -14.12
C ALA A 220 1.10 24.53 -12.99
N SER A 221 0.74 25.72 -12.51
CA SER A 221 1.44 26.44 -11.45
C SER A 221 0.92 26.13 -10.03
N ASP A 222 -0.07 25.27 -9.88
CA ASP A 222 -0.64 24.90 -8.57
C ASP A 222 -0.73 23.37 -8.47
N LEU A 223 -0.83 22.84 -7.25
CA LEU A 223 -0.96 21.40 -7.03
C LEU A 223 -2.41 20.97 -7.29
N ALA A 224 -3.37 21.53 -6.57
CA ALA A 224 -4.77 21.19 -6.75
C ALA A 224 -5.67 22.38 -6.42
N LYS A 225 -6.79 22.49 -7.16
CA LYS A 225 -7.83 23.49 -6.91
C LYS A 225 -9.21 22.92 -7.13
N PHE A 226 -10.09 23.17 -6.17
CA PHE A 226 -11.48 22.76 -6.21
C PHE A 226 -12.39 23.97 -5.98
N GLY A 227 -13.49 24.00 -6.74
CA GLY A 227 -14.47 25.08 -6.78
C GLY A 227 -13.98 26.31 -7.55
N GLY A 228 -14.86 26.89 -8.38
CA GLY A 228 -14.55 28.09 -9.18
C GLY A 228 -14.27 29.33 -8.31
N GLY A 229 -14.78 29.35 -7.08
CA GLY A 229 -14.43 30.34 -6.06
C GLY A 229 -13.05 30.14 -5.44
N ARG A 230 -12.35 29.05 -5.78
CA ARG A 230 -11.15 28.53 -5.11
C ARG A 230 -11.44 28.14 -3.66
N ASP A 231 -12.53 27.40 -3.47
CA ASP A 231 -12.98 26.91 -2.15
C ASP A 231 -11.88 26.08 -1.45
N LEU A 232 -11.03 25.42 -2.25
CA LEU A 232 -9.79 24.81 -1.79
C LEU A 232 -8.70 25.02 -2.84
N LYS A 233 -7.57 25.61 -2.45
CA LYS A 233 -6.38 25.79 -3.31
C LYS A 233 -5.13 25.29 -2.59
N LEU A 234 -4.30 24.55 -3.31
CA LEU A 234 -2.93 24.22 -2.94
C LEU A 234 -1.98 24.86 -3.93
N ALA A 235 -1.32 25.93 -3.52
CA ALA A 235 -0.36 26.63 -4.37
C ALA A 235 0.99 25.89 -4.45
N ASN A 236 1.75 26.16 -5.51
CA ASN A 236 3.15 25.76 -5.59
C ASN A 236 3.93 26.25 -4.36
N ALA A 237 4.80 25.41 -3.81
CA ALA A 237 5.59 25.71 -2.61
C ALA A 237 4.74 26.24 -1.44
N SER A 238 3.55 25.66 -1.22
CA SER A 238 2.59 26.09 -0.19
C SER A 238 3.11 26.05 1.25
N ASN A 239 4.26 25.39 1.49
CA ASN A 239 4.99 25.44 2.75
C ASN A 239 5.83 26.72 2.95
N ALA A 240 6.05 27.50 1.89
CA ALA A 240 6.93 28.66 1.87
C ALA A 240 6.21 29.96 1.46
N ASN A 241 4.90 29.92 1.23
CA ASN A 241 4.09 31.10 0.90
C ASN A 241 2.67 30.99 1.46
N ASN A 242 1.95 32.11 1.37
CA ASN A 242 0.55 32.26 1.80
C ASN A 242 -0.42 32.33 0.59
N SER A 243 -0.04 31.73 -0.53
CA SER A 243 -0.85 31.77 -1.77
C SER A 243 -1.87 30.63 -1.87
N SER A 244 -1.90 29.74 -0.88
CA SER A 244 -2.87 28.64 -0.72
C SER A 244 -4.08 29.11 0.07
#